data_AF-A0A495KLT3-F1
#
_entry.id   AF-A0A495KLT3-F1
#
_cell.length_a   1.000
_cell.length_b   1.000
_cell.length_c   1.000
_cell.angle_alpha   90.00
_cell.angle_beta   90.00
_cell.angle_gamma   90.00
#
_symmetry.space_group_name_H-M   'P 1'
#
loop_
_entity.id
_entity.type
_entity.pdbx_description
1 polymer ?
#
loop_
_entity_poly.entity_id
_entity_poly.type
_entity_poly.pdbx_seq_one_letter_code
_entity_poly.pdbx_strand_id
1 'polypeptide(L)'
;MKVNKIIAVKLLLSLVIMIGFTSCSKKSDSKGGSKATGWKINDKKGGFQYASKFKKQATGPGLVMVEGGTFTMGKVQDDVMHDWNNTPNQQHVMSFYMDETEVTNMMYMEYLNWLKTVFPPDQENYKNIYEGASPDTLVWRNRLGYNETMTNNYLRHPAYAEYPVVGVNWIQATEFAIWRTDRVNEKILEDQRYLKKDSKVTDMAADKVFSTEAYLASPSTSKGGDTNLVLQKGQKAGKAPKAAAAGSTNTAGNSPKNVYAQRSSGLILPEYRLPTEAEWEYAAAADVGQREYNAYKGQKKYPWSGTYTRSGKRQVRGDQLANFKQGKGDYGGIAGWSDDGADITNKVKSYPPNDFGLYDMAGNVAEWVADVYRPIVDDEANDFNYYRGNVYMKNKIGEDGKVELVTAETQVFDTLSNGKIVARNMPGQISQVPVDDKETYLRQNFDKSDNRNYRDGDKQSTRYFKFGNSEEGDEKGKLRDDQRMYDSPQHNVSTDSLGNMIKKYDKSNKRTTLVNDDVRVYKGGSWRDRAYWLDPAQRRYFPQDIATDYIGFRCAMSRVGPKADKKKRPRN
;
A
#
# COMPACT_ATOMS: atom_id res chain seq x y z
N MET A 1 13.63 -76.51 -49.25
CA MET A 1 14.08 -76.39 -47.84
C MET A 1 13.41 -75.19 -47.17
N LYS A 2 12.84 -75.41 -45.98
CA LYS A 2 11.87 -74.57 -45.25
C LYS A 2 12.54 -73.42 -44.48
N VAL A 3 13.06 -72.39 -45.14
CA VAL A 3 13.72 -71.25 -44.44
C VAL A 3 13.11 -69.86 -44.72
N ASN A 4 12.22 -69.69 -45.71
CA ASN A 4 11.77 -68.34 -46.07
C ASN A 4 10.57 -67.79 -45.27
N LYS A 5 9.82 -68.62 -44.55
CA LYS A 5 8.65 -68.13 -43.78
C LYS A 5 9.02 -67.49 -42.45
N ILE A 6 10.06 -67.99 -41.76
CA ILE A 6 10.47 -67.45 -40.45
C ILE A 6 11.16 -66.08 -40.61
N ILE A 7 11.95 -65.91 -41.66
CA ILE A 7 12.62 -64.62 -41.96
C ILE A 7 11.58 -63.58 -42.37
N ALA A 8 10.60 -63.94 -43.22
CA ALA A 8 9.52 -63.04 -43.60
C ALA A 8 8.65 -62.63 -42.40
N VAL A 9 8.32 -63.57 -41.49
CA VAL A 9 7.56 -63.26 -40.26
C VAL A 9 8.39 -62.39 -39.31
N LYS A 10 9.70 -62.62 -39.17
CA LYS A 10 10.58 -61.75 -38.36
C LYS A 10 10.72 -60.35 -38.95
N LEU A 11 10.81 -60.22 -40.28
CA LEU A 11 10.82 -58.93 -40.97
C LEU A 11 9.49 -58.19 -40.78
N LEU A 12 8.36 -58.88 -40.90
CA LEU A 12 7.04 -58.30 -40.71
C LEU A 12 6.80 -57.91 -39.24
N LEU A 13 7.25 -58.72 -38.28
CA LEU A 13 7.19 -58.41 -36.85
C LEU A 13 8.12 -57.23 -36.51
N SER A 14 9.30 -57.14 -37.13
CA SER A 14 10.20 -55.98 -36.96
C SER A 14 9.64 -54.70 -37.57
N LEU A 15 8.89 -54.80 -38.67
CA LEU A 15 8.20 -53.67 -39.29
C LEU A 15 6.99 -53.22 -38.44
N VAL A 16 6.24 -54.16 -37.85
CA VAL A 16 5.14 -53.87 -36.92
C VAL A 16 5.64 -53.28 -35.60
N ILE A 17 6.81 -53.71 -35.12
CA ILE A 17 7.47 -53.12 -33.94
C ILE A 17 8.02 -51.72 -34.27
N MET A 18 8.53 -51.47 -35.49
CA MET A 18 8.93 -50.12 -35.92
C MET A 18 7.73 -49.17 -36.13
N ILE A 19 6.58 -49.68 -36.56
CA ILE A 19 5.35 -48.89 -36.72
C ILE A 19 4.63 -48.70 -35.36
N GLY A 20 4.84 -49.59 -34.38
CA GLY A 20 4.29 -49.49 -33.03
C GLY A 20 4.88 -48.38 -32.15
N PHE A 21 6.00 -47.76 -32.54
CA PHE A 21 6.62 -46.64 -31.81
C PHE A 21 6.27 -45.25 -32.35
N THR A 22 5.38 -45.11 -33.35
CA THR A 22 4.66 -43.85 -33.55
C THR A 22 3.53 -43.76 -32.53
N SER A 23 3.90 -43.73 -31.24
CA SER A 23 3.05 -43.22 -30.20
C SER A 23 2.72 -41.77 -30.57
N CYS A 24 1.48 -41.55 -30.96
CA CYS A 24 0.85 -40.26 -31.13
C CYS A 24 0.87 -39.49 -29.79
N SER A 25 2.04 -39.04 -29.36
CA SER A 25 2.12 -37.85 -28.52
C SER A 25 1.89 -36.66 -29.45
N LYS A 26 0.62 -36.41 -29.79
CA LYS A 26 0.19 -35.05 -30.10
C LYS A 26 0.41 -34.24 -28.82
N LYS A 27 1.65 -33.86 -28.55
CA LYS A 27 1.96 -32.73 -27.68
C LYS A 27 1.39 -31.53 -28.42
N SER A 28 0.13 -31.22 -28.14
CA SER A 28 -0.48 -29.94 -28.48
C SER A 28 0.18 -28.84 -27.63
N ASP A 29 1.50 -28.71 -27.74
CA ASP A 29 2.14 -27.46 -27.38
C ASP A 29 1.74 -26.48 -28.47
N SER A 30 0.66 -25.76 -28.20
CA SER A 30 0.22 -24.61 -28.97
C SER A 30 1.31 -23.53 -28.90
N LYS A 31 2.40 -23.73 -29.66
CA LYS A 31 3.45 -22.72 -29.84
C LYS A 31 2.81 -21.50 -30.52
N GLY A 32 2.33 -20.57 -29.70
CA GLY A 32 1.64 -19.34 -30.12
C GLY A 32 0.11 -19.40 -30.18
N GLY A 33 -0.52 -20.47 -29.69
CA GLY A 33 -1.99 -20.60 -29.66
C GLY A 33 -2.54 -20.75 -28.25
N SER A 34 -3.77 -20.30 -28.04
CA SER A 34 -4.54 -20.52 -26.81
C SER A 34 -4.74 -22.01 -26.59
N LYS A 35 -4.40 -22.52 -25.41
CA LYS A 35 -4.70 -23.90 -25.02
C LYS A 35 -6.20 -24.13 -24.79
N ALA A 36 -6.93 -23.07 -24.43
CA ALA A 36 -8.37 -23.14 -24.18
C ALA A 36 -9.19 -23.18 -25.48
N THR A 37 -8.78 -22.43 -26.50
CA THR A 37 -9.57 -22.25 -27.74
C THR A 37 -8.88 -22.70 -29.02
N GLY A 38 -7.57 -22.99 -28.97
CA GLY A 38 -6.75 -23.28 -30.15
C GLY A 38 -6.44 -22.05 -31.03
N TRP A 39 -6.99 -20.87 -30.71
CA TRP A 39 -6.82 -19.65 -31.51
C TRP A 39 -5.40 -19.09 -31.39
N LYS A 40 -4.87 -18.51 -32.46
CA LYS A 40 -3.58 -17.82 -32.40
C LYS A 40 -3.67 -16.61 -31.47
N ILE A 41 -2.73 -16.52 -30.54
CA ILE A 41 -2.58 -15.36 -29.66
C ILE A 41 -1.59 -14.40 -30.32
N ASN A 42 -1.85 -13.09 -30.21
CA ASN A 42 -1.04 -12.04 -30.84
C ASN A 42 -0.99 -12.13 -32.37
N ASP A 43 -2.10 -12.53 -33.02
CA ASP A 43 -2.16 -12.55 -34.48
C ASP A 43 -2.04 -11.12 -35.05
N LYS A 44 -1.33 -10.99 -36.17
CA LYS A 44 -1.18 -9.72 -36.89
C LYS A 44 -2.49 -9.21 -37.46
N LYS A 45 -3.45 -10.10 -37.74
CA LYS A 45 -4.78 -9.77 -38.28
C LYS A 45 -5.77 -9.27 -37.22
N GLY A 46 -5.38 -9.23 -35.94
CA GLY A 46 -6.24 -8.84 -34.82
C GLY A 46 -6.53 -10.00 -33.86
N GLY A 47 -7.51 -9.84 -32.98
CA GLY A 47 -7.87 -10.84 -31.95
C GLY A 47 -7.13 -10.65 -30.63
N PHE A 48 -7.24 -11.65 -29.73
CA PHE A 48 -6.72 -11.58 -28.37
C PHE A 48 -5.20 -11.33 -28.32
N GLN A 49 -4.82 -10.26 -27.62
CA GLN A 49 -3.43 -9.87 -27.43
C GLN A 49 -3.00 -10.14 -25.98
N TYR A 50 -1.80 -10.67 -25.82
CA TYR A 50 -1.21 -11.01 -24.54
C TYR A 50 0.28 -10.66 -24.51
N ALA A 51 0.78 -10.18 -23.36
CA ALA A 51 2.18 -9.82 -23.16
C ALA A 51 3.09 -11.06 -23.06
N SER A 52 3.27 -11.79 -24.16
CA SER A 52 4.05 -13.04 -24.21
C SER A 52 5.53 -12.91 -23.88
N LYS A 53 6.07 -11.67 -23.85
CA LYS A 53 7.46 -11.36 -23.49
C LYS A 53 7.62 -10.89 -22.04
N PHE A 54 6.54 -10.81 -21.28
CA PHE A 54 6.61 -10.42 -19.88
C PHE A 54 7.41 -11.47 -19.10
N LYS A 55 8.46 -11.02 -18.39
CA LYS A 55 9.33 -11.90 -17.59
C LYS A 55 9.02 -11.81 -16.11
N LYS A 56 8.98 -10.58 -15.58
CA LYS A 56 8.73 -10.28 -14.17
C LYS A 56 8.27 -8.84 -14.00
N GLN A 57 7.62 -8.57 -12.87
CA GLN A 57 7.31 -7.22 -12.42
C GLN A 57 8.60 -6.42 -12.22
N ALA A 58 8.63 -5.18 -12.69
CA ALA A 58 9.72 -4.27 -12.40
C ALA A 58 9.64 -3.80 -10.92
N THR A 59 10.78 -3.65 -10.27
CA THR A 59 10.84 -3.11 -8.91
C THR A 59 10.64 -1.60 -8.98
N GLY A 60 9.70 -1.08 -8.19
CA GLY A 60 9.50 0.36 -8.07
C GLY A 60 10.70 1.07 -7.41
N PRO A 61 10.85 2.40 -7.57
CA PRO A 61 11.96 3.13 -6.97
C PRO A 61 11.96 3.03 -5.44
N GLY A 62 13.12 2.76 -4.83
CA GLY A 62 13.28 2.69 -3.37
C GLY A 62 12.72 1.43 -2.69
N LEU A 63 12.16 0.50 -3.45
CA LEU A 63 11.54 -0.71 -2.94
C LEU A 63 12.51 -1.90 -2.88
N VAL A 64 12.40 -2.68 -1.81
CA VAL A 64 13.08 -3.95 -1.59
C VAL A 64 12.07 -5.09 -1.63
N MET A 65 12.44 -6.22 -2.23
CA MET A 65 11.58 -7.40 -2.28
C MET A 65 11.62 -8.15 -0.94
N VAL A 66 10.45 -8.29 -0.32
CA VAL A 66 10.23 -9.15 0.84
C VAL A 66 9.63 -10.46 0.34
N GLU A 67 10.42 -11.53 0.40
CA GLU A 67 9.93 -12.87 0.04
C GLU A 67 9.00 -13.36 1.15
N GLY A 68 7.72 -13.53 0.82
CA GLY A 68 6.68 -13.91 1.77
C GLY A 68 6.81 -15.33 2.32
N GLY A 69 6.08 -15.62 3.40
CA GLY A 69 6.10 -16.91 4.06
C GLY A 69 5.22 -16.91 5.30
N THR A 70 5.23 -18.05 6.00
CA THR A 70 4.57 -18.19 7.30
C THR A 70 5.50 -17.74 8.41
N PHE A 71 4.95 -17.03 9.40
CA PHE A 71 5.63 -16.62 10.62
C PHE A 71 4.64 -16.56 11.80
N THR A 72 5.18 -16.49 13.01
CA THR A 72 4.39 -16.18 14.21
C THR A 72 4.32 -14.67 14.37
N MET A 73 3.13 -14.10 14.22
CA MET A 73 2.85 -12.70 14.53
C MET A 73 2.47 -12.57 16.00
N GLY A 74 2.83 -11.48 16.66
CA GLY A 74 2.58 -11.24 18.08
C GLY A 74 3.75 -11.68 18.97
N LYS A 75 3.60 -11.43 20.28
CA LYS A 75 4.66 -11.65 21.25
C LYS A 75 4.77 -13.11 21.66
N VAL A 76 6.00 -13.63 21.61
CA VAL A 76 6.34 -14.95 22.19
C VAL A 76 6.98 -14.81 23.59
N GLN A 77 7.34 -13.59 24.02
CA GLN A 77 7.90 -13.29 25.34
C GLN A 77 6.87 -12.64 26.27
N ASP A 78 7.16 -12.62 27.57
CA ASP A 78 6.28 -12.03 28.60
C ASP A 78 5.86 -10.59 28.26
N ASP A 79 4.55 -10.37 28.28
CA ASP A 79 3.95 -9.05 28.09
C ASP A 79 4.01 -8.24 29.38
N VAL A 80 5.09 -7.48 29.57
CA VAL A 80 5.33 -6.67 30.76
C VAL A 80 4.18 -5.69 31.05
N MET A 81 3.56 -5.13 30.01
CA MET A 81 2.46 -4.17 30.17
C MET A 81 1.11 -4.85 30.45
N HIS A 82 1.00 -6.15 30.23
CA HIS A 82 -0.26 -6.90 30.35
C HIS A 82 -1.40 -6.25 29.52
N ASP A 83 -1.06 -5.76 28.33
CA ASP A 83 -2.01 -5.11 27.42
C ASP A 83 -2.85 -6.15 26.65
N TRP A 84 -2.38 -7.40 26.56
CA TRP A 84 -3.07 -8.57 25.98
C TRP A 84 -3.56 -8.34 24.53
N ASN A 85 -2.91 -7.42 23.81
CA ASN A 85 -3.32 -7.01 22.46
C ASN A 85 -2.45 -7.60 21.34
N ASN A 86 -1.49 -8.45 21.69
CA ASN A 86 -0.42 -8.96 20.83
C ASN A 86 -0.25 -10.48 20.95
N THR A 87 -1.35 -11.20 21.24
CA THR A 87 -1.38 -12.65 21.37
C THR A 87 -0.76 -13.31 20.14
N PRO A 88 0.17 -14.28 20.32
CA PRO A 88 0.87 -14.89 19.20
C PRO A 88 -0.06 -15.77 18.36
N ASN A 89 -0.06 -15.57 17.04
CA ASN A 89 -0.80 -16.38 16.07
C ASN A 89 0.05 -16.68 14.82
N GLN A 90 -0.31 -17.73 14.08
CA GLN A 90 0.37 -18.06 12.81
C GLN A 90 -0.27 -17.27 11.68
N GLN A 91 0.57 -16.57 10.90
CA GLN A 91 0.13 -15.77 9.76
C GLN A 91 0.99 -16.08 8.53
N HIS A 92 0.36 -16.13 7.36
CA HIS A 92 1.03 -16.29 6.08
C HIS A 92 0.97 -14.98 5.28
N VAL A 93 2.14 -14.43 4.98
CA VAL A 93 2.27 -13.19 4.19
C VAL A 93 2.72 -13.53 2.77
N MET A 94 2.02 -12.99 1.77
CA MET A 94 2.44 -13.08 0.38
C MET A 94 3.76 -12.34 0.15
N SER A 95 4.42 -12.60 -0.98
CA SER A 95 5.58 -11.76 -1.31
C SER A 95 5.10 -10.37 -1.71
N PHE A 96 5.85 -9.35 -1.30
CA PHE A 96 5.54 -7.96 -1.60
C PHE A 96 6.85 -7.17 -1.68
N TYR A 97 6.72 -5.90 -1.97
CA TYR A 97 7.82 -4.95 -1.94
C TYR A 97 7.55 -3.93 -0.85
N MET A 98 8.59 -3.52 -0.13
CA MET A 98 8.51 -2.51 0.92
C MET A 98 9.62 -1.49 0.72
N ASP A 99 9.37 -0.24 1.09
CA ASP A 99 10.42 0.78 1.09
C ASP A 99 11.59 0.36 1.97
N GLU A 100 12.79 0.55 1.43
CA GLU A 100 14.05 0.27 2.12
C GLU A 100 14.17 1.06 3.43
N THR A 101 13.61 2.27 3.49
CA THR A 101 13.65 3.21 4.62
C THR A 101 12.26 3.82 4.86
N GLU A 102 12.12 4.57 5.94
CA GLU A 102 11.00 5.50 6.10
C GLU A 102 10.99 6.56 4.99
N VAL A 103 9.82 7.14 4.73
CA VAL A 103 9.68 8.28 3.81
C VAL A 103 10.43 9.47 4.40
N THR A 104 11.30 10.07 3.60
CA THR A 104 12.15 11.19 4.05
C THR A 104 11.46 12.55 3.86
N ASN A 105 11.96 13.57 4.57
CA ASN A 105 11.52 14.95 4.38
C ASN A 105 11.68 15.41 2.92
N MET A 106 12.74 15.00 2.22
CA MET A 106 12.96 15.32 0.81
C MET A 106 11.84 14.75 -0.08
N MET A 107 11.50 13.47 0.11
CA MET A 107 10.42 12.81 -0.65
C MET A 107 9.07 13.47 -0.38
N TYR A 108 8.78 13.83 0.88
CA TYR A 108 7.54 14.52 1.22
C TYR A 108 7.50 15.96 0.70
N MET A 109 8.63 16.66 0.68
CA MET A 109 8.75 17.99 0.08
C MET A 109 8.58 17.96 -1.45
N GLU A 110 9.01 16.89 -2.13
CA GLU A 110 8.70 16.67 -3.54
C GLU A 110 7.18 16.59 -3.77
N TYR A 111 6.47 15.83 -2.93
CA TYR A 111 5.02 15.75 -2.95
C TYR A 111 4.35 17.12 -2.73
N LEU A 112 4.78 17.86 -1.70
CA LEU A 112 4.27 19.20 -1.42
C LEU A 112 4.55 20.19 -2.56
N ASN A 113 5.72 20.10 -3.20
CA ASN A 113 6.07 20.93 -4.34
C ASN A 113 5.19 20.61 -5.56
N TRP A 114 4.94 19.33 -5.81
CA TRP A 114 4.01 18.89 -6.84
C TRP A 114 2.60 19.45 -6.59
N LEU A 115 2.10 19.34 -5.35
CA LEU A 115 0.79 19.88 -4.99
C LEU A 115 0.71 21.38 -5.25
N LYS A 116 1.69 22.18 -4.80
CA LYS A 116 1.69 23.63 -5.06
C LYS A 116 1.70 23.98 -6.55
N THR A 117 2.41 23.18 -7.34
CA THR A 117 2.58 23.45 -8.77
C THR A 117 1.30 23.11 -9.55
N VAL A 118 0.68 21.99 -9.22
CA VAL A 118 -0.54 21.51 -9.90
C VAL A 118 -1.81 22.15 -9.37
N PHE A 119 -1.86 22.38 -8.06
CA PHE A 119 -2.99 22.91 -7.31
C PHE A 119 -2.55 24.16 -6.53
N PRO A 120 -2.39 25.30 -7.22
CA PRO A 120 -1.87 26.51 -6.60
C PRO A 120 -2.76 27.00 -5.46
N PRO A 121 -2.20 27.25 -4.25
CA PRO A 121 -3.00 27.60 -3.06
C PRO A 121 -3.59 29.02 -3.10
N ASP A 122 -3.20 29.84 -4.07
CA ASP A 122 -3.82 31.13 -4.40
C ASP A 122 -5.23 30.97 -4.98
N GLN A 123 -5.55 29.80 -5.53
CA GLN A 123 -6.90 29.50 -6.00
C GLN A 123 -7.76 28.93 -4.88
N GLU A 124 -8.93 29.53 -4.65
CA GLU A 124 -9.83 29.17 -3.56
C GLU A 124 -10.25 27.70 -3.59
N ASN A 125 -10.47 27.15 -4.79
CA ASN A 125 -10.81 25.75 -4.98
C ASN A 125 -9.69 24.79 -4.52
N TYR A 126 -8.43 25.22 -4.52
CA TYR A 126 -7.28 24.32 -4.29
C TYR A 126 -6.54 24.60 -2.98
N LYS A 127 -6.82 25.71 -2.31
CA LYS A 127 -6.18 26.09 -1.05
C LYS A 127 -6.14 24.94 -0.03
N ASN A 128 -7.28 24.29 0.20
CA ASN A 128 -7.42 23.24 1.20
C ASN A 128 -6.68 21.94 0.84
N ILE A 129 -6.32 21.73 -0.43
CA ILE A 129 -5.54 20.56 -0.86
C ILE A 129 -4.13 20.64 -0.26
N TYR A 130 -3.44 21.77 -0.49
CA TYR A 130 -2.07 21.95 -0.01
C TYR A 130 -2.02 22.09 1.52
N GLU A 131 -2.95 22.83 2.11
CA GLU A 131 -3.04 22.98 3.56
C GLU A 131 -3.34 21.63 4.24
N GLY A 132 -4.26 20.84 3.65
CA GLY A 132 -4.59 19.47 4.07
C GLY A 132 -3.38 18.54 4.11
N ALA A 133 -2.55 18.56 3.07
CA ALA A 133 -1.36 17.74 2.95
C ALA A 133 -0.15 18.24 3.77
N SER A 134 -0.11 19.50 4.18
CA SER A 134 1.05 20.05 4.90
C SER A 134 1.23 19.38 6.28
N PRO A 135 2.42 18.88 6.66
CA PRO A 135 2.67 18.31 7.98
C PRO A 135 2.48 19.35 9.09
N ASP A 136 2.01 18.92 10.25
CA ASP A 136 1.96 19.77 11.43
C ASP A 136 3.36 19.89 12.03
N THR A 137 3.99 21.06 11.88
CA THR A 137 5.33 21.34 12.43
C THR A 137 5.31 21.69 13.92
N LEU A 138 4.12 21.97 14.50
CA LEU A 138 3.98 22.35 15.90
C LEU A 138 4.10 21.16 16.84
N VAL A 139 4.06 19.93 16.33
CA VAL A 139 4.27 18.68 17.09
C VAL A 139 5.58 18.66 17.88
N TRP A 140 6.58 19.43 17.45
CA TRP A 140 7.86 19.56 18.13
C TRP A 140 7.81 20.41 19.40
N ARG A 141 6.80 21.30 19.53
CA ARG A 141 6.68 22.20 20.67
C ARG A 141 6.26 21.43 21.92
N ASN A 142 6.89 21.78 23.03
CA ASN A 142 6.54 21.29 24.35
C ASN A 142 6.39 22.49 25.29
N ARG A 143 5.41 22.46 26.18
CA ARG A 143 5.14 23.53 27.17
C ARG A 143 6.38 23.90 27.98
N LEU A 144 7.27 22.92 28.22
CA LEU A 144 8.49 23.06 29.01
C LEU A 144 9.75 22.58 28.26
N GLY A 145 9.73 22.60 26.93
CA GLY A 145 10.87 22.18 26.10
C GLY A 145 11.22 23.20 25.02
N TYR A 146 12.51 23.40 24.77
CA TYR A 146 13.00 24.33 23.75
C TYR A 146 13.35 23.59 22.45
N ASN A 147 12.37 23.50 21.54
CA ASN A 147 12.50 22.79 20.26
C ASN A 147 12.12 23.66 19.04
N GLU A 148 12.16 24.99 19.16
CA GLU A 148 11.75 25.91 18.08
C GLU A 148 12.58 25.72 16.80
N THR A 149 13.84 25.30 16.92
CA THR A 149 14.68 24.94 15.77
C THR A 149 14.06 23.83 14.94
N MET A 150 13.46 22.82 15.57
CA MET A 150 12.83 21.70 14.85
C MET A 150 11.54 22.14 14.17
N THR A 151 10.70 22.94 14.85
CA THR A 151 9.48 23.49 14.26
C THR A 151 9.75 24.28 12.97
N ASN A 152 10.82 25.08 12.95
CA ASN A 152 11.13 25.92 11.80
C ASN A 152 11.88 25.19 10.69
N ASN A 153 12.78 24.27 11.05
CA ASN A 153 13.76 23.72 10.11
C ASN A 153 13.54 22.26 9.72
N TYR A 154 12.95 21.43 10.57
CA TYR A 154 12.98 19.96 10.38
C TYR A 154 12.47 19.50 9.01
N LEU A 155 11.30 20.01 8.58
CA LEU A 155 10.72 19.61 7.29
C LEU A 155 11.43 20.22 6.07
N ARG A 156 12.03 21.40 6.21
CA ARG A 156 12.38 22.27 5.06
C ARG A 156 13.88 22.50 4.88
N HIS A 157 14.66 22.36 5.94
CA HIS A 157 16.08 22.68 5.91
C HIS A 157 16.87 21.51 5.29
N PRO A 158 17.81 21.76 4.36
CA PRO A 158 18.56 20.70 3.67
C PRO A 158 19.28 19.70 4.59
N ALA A 159 19.70 20.15 5.79
CA ALA A 159 20.34 19.28 6.78
C ALA A 159 19.45 18.11 7.23
N TYR A 160 18.12 18.28 7.20
CA TYR A 160 17.15 17.25 7.59
C TYR A 160 16.49 16.57 6.39
N ALA A 161 17.00 16.79 5.16
CA ALA A 161 16.36 16.28 3.94
C ALA A 161 16.25 14.75 3.92
N GLU A 162 17.24 14.04 4.45
CA GLU A 162 17.29 12.58 4.50
C GLU A 162 16.85 12.01 5.88
N TYR A 163 16.19 12.81 6.71
CA TYR A 163 15.57 12.36 7.96
C TYR A 163 14.13 11.92 7.67
N PRO A 164 13.56 11.03 8.50
CA PRO A 164 12.17 10.59 8.33
C PRO A 164 11.21 11.76 8.49
N VAL A 165 10.17 11.79 7.66
CA VAL A 165 9.09 12.76 7.79
C VAL A 165 8.26 12.45 9.04
N VAL A 166 7.99 13.48 9.85
CA VAL A 166 7.10 13.43 11.02
C VAL A 166 6.17 14.64 11.00
N GLY A 167 5.20 14.69 11.92
CA GLY A 167 4.11 15.66 11.85
C GLY A 167 3.08 15.28 10.80
N VAL A 168 3.07 14.03 10.35
CA VAL A 168 2.13 13.46 9.40
C VAL A 168 1.14 12.54 10.10
N ASN A 169 -0.13 12.64 9.73
CA ASN A 169 -1.15 11.69 10.18
C ASN A 169 -1.34 10.55 9.17
N TRP A 170 -2.15 9.56 9.52
CA TRP A 170 -2.37 8.37 8.68
C TRP A 170 -2.98 8.73 7.32
N ILE A 171 -3.92 9.67 7.29
CA ILE A 171 -4.60 10.12 6.07
C ILE A 171 -3.59 10.75 5.09
N GLN A 172 -2.70 11.60 5.61
CA GLN A 172 -1.64 12.22 4.81
C GLN A 172 -0.65 11.18 4.27
N ALA A 173 -0.35 10.15 5.05
CA ALA A 173 0.53 9.06 4.64
C ALA A 173 -0.12 8.21 3.52
N THR A 174 -1.43 7.96 3.58
CA THR A 174 -2.16 7.27 2.50
C THR A 174 -2.24 8.10 1.22
N GLU A 175 -2.51 9.40 1.33
CA GLU A 175 -2.54 10.30 0.16
C GLU A 175 -1.17 10.39 -0.53
N PHE A 176 -0.08 10.40 0.24
CA PHE A 176 1.28 10.32 -0.31
C PHE A 176 1.48 9.03 -1.12
N ALA A 177 1.00 7.89 -0.63
CA ALA A 177 1.13 6.61 -1.33
C ALA A 177 0.34 6.57 -2.65
N ILE A 178 -0.87 7.15 -2.66
CA ILE A 178 -1.68 7.33 -3.88
C ILE A 178 -0.93 8.22 -4.88
N TRP A 179 -0.44 9.37 -4.42
CA TRP A 179 0.35 10.27 -5.25
C TRP A 179 1.58 9.58 -5.86
N ARG A 180 2.34 8.83 -5.05
CA ARG A 180 3.53 8.11 -5.50
C ARG A 180 3.19 7.06 -6.56
N THR A 181 2.07 6.36 -6.40
CA THR A 181 1.56 5.41 -7.42
C THR A 181 1.40 6.10 -8.76
N ASP A 182 0.72 7.24 -8.76
CA ASP A 182 0.45 7.99 -9.98
C ASP A 182 1.71 8.51 -10.63
N ARG A 183 2.64 9.10 -9.86
CA ARG A 183 3.89 9.63 -10.42
C ARG A 183 4.81 8.55 -10.98
N VAL A 184 4.91 7.39 -10.31
CA VAL A 184 5.75 6.28 -10.78
C VAL A 184 5.17 5.68 -12.06
N ASN A 185 3.86 5.43 -12.10
CA ASN A 185 3.22 4.87 -13.30
C ASN A 185 3.19 5.89 -14.46
N GLU A 186 3.00 7.18 -14.18
CA GLU A 186 3.12 8.25 -15.16
C GLU A 186 4.50 8.24 -15.81
N LYS A 187 5.57 8.17 -15.01
CA LYS A 187 6.95 8.06 -15.53
C LYS A 187 7.14 6.82 -16.40
N ILE A 188 6.63 5.66 -15.98
CA ILE A 188 6.74 4.41 -16.76
C ILE A 188 6.02 4.56 -18.11
N LEU A 189 4.83 5.15 -18.12
CA LEU A 189 4.06 5.36 -19.35
C LEU A 189 4.73 6.37 -20.29
N GLU A 190 5.37 7.42 -19.76
CA GLU A 190 6.21 8.33 -20.56
C GLU A 190 7.40 7.60 -21.18
N ASP A 191 8.15 6.83 -20.37
CA ASP A 191 9.33 6.08 -20.84
C ASP A 191 8.95 5.06 -21.93
N GLN A 192 7.74 4.49 -21.85
CA GLN A 192 7.18 3.58 -22.84
C GLN A 192 6.42 4.28 -24.00
N ARG A 193 6.40 5.62 -24.03
CA ARG A 193 5.75 6.47 -25.06
C ARG A 193 4.23 6.29 -25.17
N TYR A 194 3.59 5.95 -24.07
CA TYR A 194 2.13 6.03 -23.91
C TYR A 194 1.68 7.39 -23.39
N LEU A 195 2.60 8.17 -22.83
CA LEU A 195 2.41 9.59 -22.51
C LEU A 195 3.44 10.43 -23.28
N LYS A 196 3.09 11.70 -23.51
CA LYS A 196 4.01 12.70 -24.09
C LYS A 196 5.27 12.80 -23.23
N LYS A 197 6.42 12.85 -23.89
CA LYS A 197 7.71 13.01 -23.21
C LYS A 197 7.71 14.33 -22.41
N ASP A 198 8.16 14.25 -21.18
CA ASP A 198 8.32 15.39 -20.24
C ASP A 198 7.00 16.02 -19.76
N SER A 199 5.85 15.40 -20.07
CA SER A 199 4.51 15.90 -19.70
C SER A 199 4.31 16.08 -18.19
N LYS A 200 4.93 15.23 -17.37
CA LYS A 200 4.92 15.31 -15.91
C LYS A 200 5.52 16.61 -15.34
N VAL A 201 6.30 17.35 -16.15
CA VAL A 201 6.91 18.64 -15.76
C VAL A 201 6.35 19.80 -16.59
N THR A 202 6.13 19.60 -17.90
CA THR A 202 5.72 20.69 -18.79
C THR A 202 4.22 20.95 -18.79
N ASP A 203 3.40 19.94 -18.47
CA ASP A 203 1.94 19.98 -18.60
C ASP A 203 1.27 19.75 -17.24
N MET A 204 1.69 20.54 -16.23
CA MET A 204 1.23 20.48 -14.85
C MET A 204 0.04 21.43 -14.61
N ALA A 205 -1.14 21.05 -15.09
CA ALA A 205 -2.39 21.76 -14.81
C ALA A 205 -3.36 20.86 -14.04
N ALA A 206 -4.23 21.45 -13.21
CA ALA A 206 -5.16 20.73 -12.35
C ALA A 206 -6.16 19.85 -13.11
N ASP A 207 -6.58 20.26 -14.31
CA ASP A 207 -7.44 19.50 -15.22
C ASP A 207 -6.68 18.39 -15.98
N LYS A 208 -5.34 18.45 -15.97
CA LYS A 208 -4.43 17.54 -16.67
C LYS A 208 -3.65 16.66 -15.70
N VAL A 209 -4.22 16.35 -14.54
CA VAL A 209 -3.59 15.45 -13.58
C VAL A 209 -3.66 14.01 -14.06
N PHE A 210 -2.56 13.28 -13.89
CA PHE A 210 -2.56 11.84 -14.15
C PHE A 210 -3.03 11.11 -12.90
N SER A 211 -4.00 10.21 -13.09
CA SER A 211 -4.35 9.16 -12.13
C SER A 211 -4.28 7.81 -12.82
N THR A 212 -3.66 6.83 -12.15
CA THR A 212 -3.45 5.47 -12.66
C THR A 212 -4.78 4.77 -12.90
N GLU A 213 -5.70 4.83 -11.92
CA GLU A 213 -7.01 4.21 -12.04
C GLU A 213 -7.86 4.90 -13.11
N ALA A 214 -7.84 6.24 -13.18
CA ALA A 214 -8.52 7.01 -14.23
C ALA A 214 -8.03 6.60 -15.63
N TYR A 215 -6.71 6.49 -15.80
CA TYR A 215 -6.10 6.02 -17.06
C TYR A 215 -6.50 4.59 -17.40
N LEU A 216 -6.50 3.67 -16.43
CA LEU A 216 -6.86 2.28 -16.66
C LEU A 216 -8.34 2.10 -17.01
N ALA A 217 -9.23 2.84 -16.36
CA ALA A 217 -10.67 2.77 -16.60
C ALA A 217 -11.05 3.42 -17.94
N SER A 218 -10.50 4.60 -18.24
CA SER A 218 -10.78 5.32 -19.48
C SER A 218 -9.54 6.12 -19.93
N PRO A 219 -8.62 5.50 -20.70
CA PRO A 219 -7.40 6.16 -21.15
C PRO A 219 -7.67 7.45 -21.92
N SER A 220 -8.76 7.50 -22.69
CA SER A 220 -9.12 8.63 -23.55
C SER A 220 -9.64 9.85 -22.80
N THR A 221 -10.11 9.71 -21.57
CA THR A 221 -10.58 10.83 -20.73
C THR A 221 -9.57 11.24 -19.67
N SER A 222 -8.54 10.43 -19.45
CA SER A 222 -7.40 10.79 -18.60
C SER A 222 -6.71 12.06 -19.12
N LYS A 223 -6.03 12.80 -18.22
CA LYS A 223 -5.33 14.06 -18.55
C LYS A 223 -6.24 15.09 -19.24
N GLY A 224 -7.49 15.24 -18.79
CA GLY A 224 -8.47 16.16 -19.38
C GLY A 224 -8.92 15.77 -20.79
N GLY A 225 -8.67 14.52 -21.23
CA GLY A 225 -8.97 14.04 -22.57
C GLY A 225 -8.04 14.53 -23.68
N ASP A 226 -6.87 15.09 -23.31
CA ASP A 226 -5.91 15.61 -24.28
C ASP A 226 -5.17 14.46 -25.01
N THR A 227 -5.57 14.23 -26.26
CA THR A 227 -4.98 13.22 -27.16
C THR A 227 -3.50 13.46 -27.49
N ASN A 228 -2.97 14.66 -27.27
CA ASN A 228 -1.54 14.94 -27.42
C ASN A 228 -0.72 14.51 -26.20
N LEU A 229 -1.37 14.40 -25.03
CA LEU A 229 -0.74 13.93 -23.80
C LEU A 229 -0.84 12.43 -23.67
N VAL A 230 -2.03 11.87 -23.91
CA VAL A 230 -2.26 10.41 -23.89
C VAL A 230 -2.09 9.85 -25.29
N LEU A 231 -0.93 9.22 -25.52
CA LEU A 231 -0.53 8.73 -26.83
C LEU A 231 -0.99 7.29 -27.06
N GLN A 232 -1.50 7.02 -28.26
CA GLN A 232 -1.70 5.66 -28.70
C GLN A 232 -0.38 5.03 -29.13
N LYS A 233 -0.24 3.71 -28.98
CA LYS A 233 0.98 2.98 -29.32
C LYS A 233 1.45 3.27 -30.75
N GLY A 234 2.61 3.90 -30.87
CA GLY A 234 3.24 4.24 -32.15
C GLY A 234 2.88 5.63 -32.69
N GLN A 235 2.00 6.39 -32.02
CA GLN A 235 1.84 7.82 -32.27
C GLN A 235 3.04 8.59 -31.70
N LYS A 236 3.42 9.66 -32.39
CA LYS A 236 4.38 10.66 -31.88
C LYS A 236 3.60 11.92 -31.54
N ALA A 237 3.93 12.56 -30.42
CA ALA A 237 3.36 13.85 -30.04
C ALA A 237 3.49 14.85 -31.22
N GLY A 238 2.40 15.55 -31.55
CA GLY A 238 2.35 16.55 -32.63
C GLY A 238 2.00 16.04 -34.03
N LYS A 239 1.68 14.74 -34.22
CA LYS A 239 0.98 14.27 -35.43
C LYS A 239 -0.52 14.19 -35.13
N ALA A 240 -1.33 14.93 -35.90
CA ALA A 240 -2.77 14.80 -35.86
C ALA A 240 -3.17 13.31 -35.91
N PRO A 241 -4.18 12.87 -35.15
CA PRO A 241 -4.72 11.53 -35.31
C PRO A 241 -5.01 11.37 -36.80
N LYS A 242 -4.52 10.29 -37.43
CA LYS A 242 -5.02 9.94 -38.76
C LYS A 242 -6.53 9.85 -38.60
N ALA A 243 -7.26 10.79 -39.18
CA ALA A 243 -8.71 10.72 -39.23
C ALA A 243 -9.03 9.31 -39.72
N ALA A 244 -9.74 8.53 -38.90
CA ALA A 244 -10.42 7.38 -39.44
C ALA A 244 -11.27 7.94 -40.57
N ALA A 245 -10.94 7.57 -41.82
CA ALA A 245 -11.67 8.06 -42.98
C ALA A 245 -13.16 7.88 -42.69
N ALA A 246 -13.92 8.96 -42.76
CA ALA A 246 -15.36 8.93 -42.58
C ALA A 246 -15.93 7.87 -43.53
N GLY A 247 -16.37 6.73 -42.98
CA GLY A 247 -16.79 5.55 -43.75
C GLY A 247 -16.01 4.26 -43.51
N SER A 248 -14.95 4.23 -42.70
CA SER A 248 -14.29 2.97 -42.30
C SER A 248 -15.15 2.23 -41.27
N THR A 249 -16.15 1.48 -41.72
CA THR A 249 -16.71 0.37 -40.93
C THR A 249 -15.56 -0.53 -40.50
N ASN A 250 -15.57 -0.95 -39.23
CA ASN A 250 -14.61 -1.87 -38.64
C ASN A 250 -14.61 -3.19 -39.42
N THR A 251 -13.84 -3.24 -40.51
CA THR A 251 -13.53 -4.48 -41.20
C THR A 251 -12.57 -5.26 -40.30
N ALA A 252 -12.87 -6.54 -40.09
CA ALA A 252 -12.31 -7.44 -39.08
C ALA A 252 -10.79 -7.73 -39.18
N GLY A 253 -10.01 -6.92 -39.91
CA GLY A 253 -8.57 -7.07 -40.09
C GLY A 253 -7.72 -5.91 -39.60
N ASN A 254 -8.30 -4.83 -39.05
CA ASN A 254 -7.58 -3.61 -38.67
C ASN A 254 -7.87 -3.12 -37.25
N SER A 255 -8.21 -4.03 -36.32
CA SER A 255 -8.35 -3.69 -34.91
C SER A 255 -7.01 -3.14 -34.38
N PRO A 256 -6.98 -1.93 -33.82
CA PRO A 256 -5.72 -1.29 -33.46
C PRO A 256 -5.07 -2.05 -32.29
N LYS A 257 -3.79 -2.42 -32.49
CA LYS A 257 -2.98 -3.16 -31.52
C LYS A 257 -2.80 -2.35 -30.24
N ASN A 258 -3.12 -2.93 -29.07
CA ASN A 258 -2.83 -2.40 -27.72
C ASN A 258 -2.66 -0.87 -27.71
N VAL A 259 -3.76 -0.18 -28.04
CA VAL A 259 -3.79 1.26 -28.30
C VAL A 259 -3.22 2.01 -27.10
N TYR A 260 -3.61 1.60 -25.90
CA TYR A 260 -3.13 2.13 -24.63
C TYR A 260 -2.48 1.01 -23.80
N ALA A 261 -1.68 1.40 -22.82
CA ALA A 261 -1.17 0.46 -21.84
C ALA A 261 -2.33 0.02 -20.93
N GLN A 262 -2.35 -1.26 -20.59
CA GLN A 262 -3.36 -1.88 -19.73
C GLN A 262 -2.66 -2.72 -18.69
N ARG A 263 -3.33 -3.13 -17.60
CA ARG A 263 -2.73 -4.06 -16.61
C ARG A 263 -2.17 -5.32 -17.26
N SER A 264 -2.84 -5.82 -18.31
CA SER A 264 -2.42 -6.97 -19.13
C SER A 264 -1.10 -6.78 -19.89
N SER A 265 -0.63 -5.53 -20.03
CA SER A 265 0.68 -5.24 -20.63
C SER A 265 1.84 -5.57 -19.69
N GLY A 266 1.58 -5.64 -18.38
CA GLY A 266 2.61 -5.82 -17.34
C GLY A 266 3.54 -4.62 -17.16
N LEU A 267 3.22 -3.46 -17.76
CA LEU A 267 4.00 -2.23 -17.62
C LEU A 267 3.63 -1.44 -16.37
N ILE A 268 2.33 -1.36 -16.08
CA ILE A 268 1.79 -0.59 -14.96
C ILE A 268 2.03 -1.37 -13.67
N LEU A 269 2.65 -0.73 -12.70
CA LEU A 269 2.90 -1.31 -11.39
C LEU A 269 1.63 -1.25 -10.52
N PRO A 270 1.46 -2.21 -9.58
CA PRO A 270 0.46 -2.09 -8.52
C PRO A 270 0.64 -0.80 -7.71
N GLU A 271 -0.37 -0.45 -6.93
CA GLU A 271 -0.34 0.72 -6.08
C GLU A 271 0.69 0.61 -4.93
N TYR A 272 1.25 1.76 -4.57
CA TYR A 272 1.87 1.97 -3.27
C TYR A 272 0.76 2.22 -2.25
N ARG A 273 0.91 1.62 -1.08
CA ARG A 273 0.02 1.77 0.07
C ARG A 273 0.84 1.69 1.35
N LEU A 274 0.22 1.96 2.49
CA LEU A 274 0.83 1.56 3.76
C LEU A 274 0.88 0.02 3.84
N PRO A 275 1.93 -0.56 4.45
CA PRO A 275 1.97 -1.99 4.72
C PRO A 275 0.83 -2.36 5.66
N THR A 276 0.31 -3.58 5.53
CA THR A 276 -0.53 -4.14 6.58
C THR A 276 0.32 -4.40 7.82
N GLU A 277 -0.33 -4.54 8.98
CA GLU A 277 0.37 -4.85 10.21
C GLU A 277 1.15 -6.18 10.10
N ALA A 278 0.52 -7.20 9.53
CA ALA A 278 1.14 -8.49 9.30
C ALA A 278 2.35 -8.40 8.35
N GLU A 279 2.24 -7.60 7.28
CA GLU A 279 3.36 -7.33 6.36
C GLU A 279 4.50 -6.61 7.08
N TRP A 280 4.19 -5.57 7.86
CA TRP A 280 5.19 -4.78 8.57
C TRP A 280 5.96 -5.63 9.60
N GLU A 281 5.25 -6.40 10.42
CA GLU A 281 5.88 -7.23 11.45
C GLU A 281 6.71 -8.37 10.83
N TYR A 282 6.19 -9.02 9.78
CA TYR A 282 6.92 -10.03 9.02
C TYR A 282 8.24 -9.47 8.46
N ALA A 283 8.15 -8.28 7.85
CA ALA A 283 9.28 -7.59 7.28
C ALA A 283 10.30 -7.16 8.34
N ALA A 284 9.84 -6.72 9.51
CA ALA A 284 10.70 -6.29 10.62
C ALA A 284 11.41 -7.49 11.29
N ALA A 285 10.68 -8.54 11.66
CA ALA A 285 11.24 -9.73 12.31
C ALA A 285 12.29 -10.42 11.42
N ALA A 286 12.00 -10.54 10.11
CA ALA A 286 12.91 -11.07 9.11
C ALA A 286 13.58 -12.39 9.53
N ASP A 287 12.81 -13.33 10.10
CA ASP A 287 13.32 -14.60 10.67
C ASP A 287 14.03 -15.50 9.64
N VAL A 288 13.93 -15.15 8.34
CA VAL A 288 14.65 -15.81 7.25
C VAL A 288 16.16 -15.91 7.49
N GLY A 289 16.78 -14.93 8.16
CA GLY A 289 18.22 -14.99 8.48
C GLY A 289 18.57 -15.87 9.67
N GLN A 290 17.60 -16.28 10.50
CA GLN A 290 17.79 -17.22 11.61
C GLN A 290 17.24 -18.62 11.31
N ARG A 291 16.80 -18.85 10.07
CA ARG A 291 16.30 -20.14 9.64
C ARG A 291 17.44 -21.16 9.54
N GLU A 292 17.28 -22.27 10.23
CA GLU A 292 18.08 -23.48 10.01
C GLU A 292 17.23 -24.51 9.28
N TYR A 293 17.63 -24.85 8.05
CA TYR A 293 16.84 -25.70 7.15
C TYR A 293 15.42 -25.13 6.93
N ASN A 294 14.40 -25.84 7.44
CA ASN A 294 12.98 -25.50 7.34
C ASN A 294 12.40 -25.04 8.68
N ALA A 295 13.22 -24.88 9.72
CA ALA A 295 12.80 -24.46 11.04
C ALA A 295 13.40 -23.10 11.40
N TYR A 296 12.64 -22.28 12.11
CA TYR A 296 13.16 -21.09 12.77
C TYR A 296 13.60 -21.45 14.18
N LYS A 297 14.70 -20.86 14.67
CA LYS A 297 15.20 -21.06 16.05
C LYS A 297 14.35 -20.42 17.14
N GLY A 298 13.22 -19.82 16.77
CA GLY A 298 12.41 -18.92 17.58
C GLY A 298 12.27 -17.57 16.89
N GLN A 299 11.43 -16.71 17.45
CA GLN A 299 11.21 -15.35 16.98
C GLN A 299 12.33 -14.44 17.52
N LYS A 300 12.84 -13.54 16.68
CA LYS A 300 13.76 -12.50 17.15
C LYS A 300 13.04 -11.48 18.02
N LYS A 301 13.74 -10.97 19.04
CA LYS A 301 13.26 -9.84 19.84
C LYS A 301 13.35 -8.50 19.10
N TYR A 302 14.35 -8.35 18.24
CA TYR A 302 14.59 -7.14 17.45
C TYR A 302 14.81 -7.50 15.98
N PRO A 303 14.74 -6.56 15.03
CA PRO A 303 14.96 -6.84 13.61
C PRO A 303 16.34 -7.45 13.27
N TRP A 304 17.31 -7.37 14.18
CA TRP A 304 18.64 -7.97 14.06
C TRP A 304 18.79 -9.24 14.91
N SER A 305 19.85 -10.00 14.61
CA SER A 305 20.17 -11.18 15.40
C SER A 305 20.74 -10.84 16.77
N GLY A 306 20.16 -11.42 17.82
CA GLY A 306 20.56 -11.23 19.21
C GLY A 306 19.42 -10.71 20.08
N THR A 307 19.66 -10.60 21.38
CA THR A 307 18.67 -10.15 22.38
C THR A 307 18.95 -8.76 22.93
N TYR A 308 20.09 -8.16 22.56
CA TYR A 308 20.56 -6.88 23.06
C TYR A 308 20.45 -5.81 21.96
N THR A 309 20.30 -4.55 22.37
CA THR A 309 20.28 -3.38 21.47
C THR A 309 21.67 -2.96 21.01
N ARG A 310 22.72 -3.54 21.60
CA ARG A 310 24.12 -3.19 21.35
C ARG A 310 24.79 -4.24 20.47
N SER A 311 25.68 -3.78 19.60
CA SER A 311 26.45 -4.64 18.72
C SER A 311 27.50 -5.46 19.50
N GLY A 312 27.57 -6.76 19.21
CA GLY A 312 28.62 -7.66 19.71
C GLY A 312 29.89 -7.67 18.84
N LYS A 313 29.86 -7.04 17.66
CA LYS A 313 30.99 -7.04 16.71
C LYS A 313 32.18 -6.30 17.30
N ARG A 314 33.38 -6.87 17.20
CA ARG A 314 34.61 -6.34 17.84
C ARG A 314 34.90 -4.87 17.52
N GLN A 315 34.63 -4.43 16.30
CA GLN A 315 34.94 -3.06 15.83
C GLN A 315 34.01 -1.99 16.39
N VAL A 316 32.74 -2.33 16.60
CA VAL A 316 31.65 -1.41 17.01
C VAL A 316 30.99 -1.94 18.28
N ARG A 317 31.79 -2.56 19.15
CA ARG A 317 31.26 -3.29 20.31
C ARG A 317 30.69 -2.28 21.29
N GLY A 318 29.43 -2.48 21.64
CA GLY A 318 28.72 -1.58 22.56
C GLY A 318 27.87 -0.54 21.84
N ASP A 319 28.13 -0.24 20.56
CA ASP A 319 27.32 0.74 19.81
C ASP A 319 25.87 0.26 19.68
N GLN A 320 24.92 1.18 19.75
CA GLN A 320 23.51 0.87 19.56
C GLN A 320 23.23 0.51 18.10
N LEU A 321 22.28 -0.40 17.89
CA LEU A 321 21.85 -0.88 16.57
C LEU A 321 20.59 -0.15 16.06
N ALA A 322 20.12 0.84 16.81
CA ALA A 322 18.90 1.59 16.56
C ALA A 322 18.97 2.93 17.31
N ASN A 323 18.19 3.90 16.82
CA ASN A 323 17.95 5.17 17.50
C ASN A 323 16.73 5.05 18.44
N PHE A 324 16.92 5.18 19.75
CA PHE A 324 15.84 5.08 20.73
C PHE A 324 16.23 5.68 22.08
N LYS A 325 15.24 5.95 22.94
CA LYS A 325 15.48 6.56 24.24
C LYS A 325 16.11 5.60 25.27
N GLN A 326 17.37 5.84 25.62
CA GLN A 326 18.17 5.01 26.54
C GLN A 326 17.86 5.21 28.03
N GLY A 327 17.54 6.43 28.47
CA GLY A 327 17.20 6.75 29.87
C GLY A 327 16.22 7.93 30.04
N LYS A 328 15.84 8.23 31.27
CA LYS A 328 15.21 9.53 31.59
C LYS A 328 16.27 10.61 31.42
N GLY A 329 16.07 11.50 30.44
CA GLY A 329 17.05 12.55 30.11
C GLY A 329 18.23 12.07 29.26
N ASP A 330 18.22 10.80 28.85
CA ASP A 330 19.27 10.18 28.05
C ASP A 330 18.64 9.68 26.74
N TYR A 331 18.88 10.45 25.67
CA TYR A 331 18.31 10.26 24.34
C TYR A 331 19.30 9.71 23.32
N GLY A 332 20.60 9.81 23.58
CA GLY A 332 21.66 9.32 22.69
C GLY A 332 22.82 8.62 23.39
N GLY A 333 22.92 8.70 24.72
CA GLY A 333 24.09 8.28 25.49
C GLY A 333 25.01 9.45 25.85
N ILE A 334 26.24 9.14 26.29
CA ILE A 334 27.25 10.15 26.62
C ILE A 334 27.96 10.57 25.33
N ALA A 335 28.04 11.88 25.09
CA ALA A 335 28.71 12.44 23.91
C ALA A 335 30.12 11.84 23.70
N GLY A 336 30.38 11.39 22.47
CA GLY A 336 31.68 10.93 22.01
C GLY A 336 32.01 9.45 22.26
N TRP A 337 31.27 8.72 23.11
CA TRP A 337 31.51 7.29 23.30
C TRP A 337 30.21 6.50 23.41
N SER A 338 29.98 5.59 22.46
CA SER A 338 28.77 4.77 22.39
C SER A 338 27.47 5.60 22.30
N ASP A 339 27.56 6.80 21.75
CA ASP A 339 26.43 7.62 21.35
C ASP A 339 25.72 6.92 20.17
N ASP A 340 24.40 6.81 20.19
CA ASP A 340 23.65 6.31 19.03
C ASP A 340 23.64 7.32 17.87
N GLY A 341 24.14 8.54 18.10
CA GLY A 341 24.47 9.52 17.08
C GLY A 341 23.32 10.46 16.76
N ALA A 342 22.24 10.46 17.55
CA ALA A 342 21.14 11.41 17.41
C ALA A 342 20.41 11.69 18.73
N ASP A 343 20.14 12.96 19.01
CA ASP A 343 19.33 13.36 20.17
C ASP A 343 17.81 13.17 19.94
N ILE A 344 17.40 13.12 18.67
CA ILE A 344 16.01 12.97 18.22
C ILE A 344 15.97 11.94 17.09
N THR A 345 15.29 12.17 15.98
CA THR A 345 15.44 11.35 14.77
C THR A 345 16.86 11.44 14.21
N ASN A 346 17.26 10.42 13.46
CA ASN A 346 18.52 10.37 12.73
C ASN A 346 18.23 10.27 11.22
N LYS A 347 19.26 10.51 10.40
CA LYS A 347 19.21 10.25 8.96
C LYS A 347 18.89 8.78 8.71
N VAL A 348 18.02 8.49 7.75
CA VAL A 348 17.69 7.10 7.39
C VAL A 348 18.93 6.34 6.94
N LYS A 349 18.98 5.04 7.18
CA LYS A 349 20.14 4.15 6.94
C LYS A 349 21.38 4.45 7.79
N SER A 350 21.21 5.08 8.95
CA SER A 350 22.31 5.27 9.90
C SER A 350 22.70 3.96 10.62
N TYR A 351 21.76 3.02 10.74
CA TYR A 351 21.98 1.72 11.38
C TYR A 351 21.98 0.57 10.36
N PRO A 352 22.51 -0.61 10.70
CA PRO A 352 22.53 -1.75 9.78
C PRO A 352 21.12 -2.22 9.38
N PRO A 353 20.93 -2.69 8.14
CA PRO A 353 19.65 -3.24 7.72
C PRO A 353 19.41 -4.63 8.33
N ASN A 354 18.15 -5.05 8.33
CA ASN A 354 17.76 -6.43 8.66
C ASN A 354 18.03 -7.40 7.50
N ASP A 355 17.66 -8.68 7.66
CA ASP A 355 17.96 -9.73 6.69
C ASP A 355 17.27 -9.59 5.33
N PHE A 356 16.22 -8.77 5.24
CA PHE A 356 15.61 -8.41 3.97
C PHE A 356 16.27 -7.21 3.30
N GLY A 357 17.12 -6.46 4.00
CA GLY A 357 17.71 -5.21 3.52
C GLY A 357 16.91 -3.96 3.90
N LEU A 358 15.99 -4.07 4.87
CA LEU A 358 15.20 -2.94 5.37
C LEU A 358 15.92 -2.26 6.53
N TYR A 359 15.94 -0.94 6.52
CA TYR A 359 16.59 -0.11 7.53
C TYR A 359 15.55 0.46 8.50
N ASP A 360 16.04 0.75 9.70
CA ASP A 360 15.31 1.53 10.71
C ASP A 360 13.94 0.93 11.11
N MET A 361 13.73 -0.38 10.90
CA MET A 361 12.52 -1.09 11.33
C MET A 361 12.32 -1.12 12.85
N ALA A 362 13.35 -0.75 13.61
CA ALA A 362 13.30 -0.59 15.06
C ALA A 362 14.02 0.71 15.43
N GLY A 363 13.28 1.68 15.93
CA GLY A 363 13.82 2.97 16.34
C GLY A 363 13.63 4.05 15.28
N ASN A 364 14.27 5.18 15.49
CA ASN A 364 14.13 6.40 14.68
C ASN A 364 12.71 6.97 14.78
N VAL A 365 11.77 6.48 13.98
CA VAL A 365 10.34 6.81 14.11
C VAL A 365 9.51 5.54 14.16
N ALA A 366 8.42 5.57 14.90
CA ALA A 366 7.39 4.56 14.77
C ALA A 366 6.63 4.78 13.45
N GLU A 367 5.93 3.78 12.95
CA GLU A 367 5.38 3.82 11.59
C GLU A 367 3.91 3.48 11.53
N TRP A 368 3.15 4.30 10.82
CA TRP A 368 1.78 4.00 10.46
C TRP A 368 1.68 2.75 9.59
N VAL A 369 0.75 1.85 9.94
CA VAL A 369 0.35 0.73 9.09
C VAL A 369 -1.11 0.92 8.64
N ALA A 370 -1.56 0.15 7.66
CA ALA A 370 -2.89 0.32 7.08
C ALA A 370 -4.03 -0.03 8.06
N ASP A 371 -3.78 -0.92 9.02
CA ASP A 371 -4.81 -1.56 9.83
C ASP A 371 -5.55 -0.64 10.81
N VAL A 372 -6.85 -0.88 10.93
CA VAL A 372 -7.70 -0.39 12.03
C VAL A 372 -7.34 -1.16 13.30
N TYR A 373 -7.12 -0.44 14.40
CA TYR A 373 -6.80 -1.10 15.66
C TYR A 373 -8.02 -1.81 16.24
N ARG A 374 -7.78 -3.06 16.66
CA ARG A 374 -8.61 -3.82 17.58
C ARG A 374 -7.73 -4.53 18.62
N PRO A 375 -8.20 -4.67 19.86
CA PRO A 375 -7.47 -5.41 20.89
C PRO A 375 -7.19 -6.85 20.46
N ILE A 376 -8.15 -7.51 19.81
CA ILE A 376 -8.03 -8.90 19.38
C ILE A 376 -7.83 -8.95 17.86
N VAL A 377 -6.84 -9.74 17.45
CA VAL A 377 -6.65 -10.15 16.05
C VAL A 377 -7.47 -11.41 15.82
N ASP A 378 -8.37 -11.39 14.85
CA ASP A 378 -9.27 -12.51 14.51
C ASP A 378 -8.56 -13.44 13.51
N ASP A 379 -7.67 -14.30 14.00
CA ASP A 379 -6.90 -15.23 13.19
C ASP A 379 -7.74 -16.39 12.65
N GLU A 380 -8.80 -16.79 13.36
CA GLU A 380 -9.78 -17.77 12.87
C GLU A 380 -10.48 -17.31 11.58
N ALA A 381 -10.67 -16.00 11.40
CA ALA A 381 -11.30 -15.47 10.19
C ALA A 381 -10.38 -15.51 8.97
N ASN A 382 -9.08 -15.21 9.13
CA ASN A 382 -8.12 -15.24 8.03
C ASN A 382 -6.67 -15.32 8.54
N ASP A 383 -5.94 -16.35 8.13
CA ASP A 383 -4.51 -16.54 8.40
C ASP A 383 -3.61 -16.17 7.21
N PHE A 384 -4.19 -15.64 6.12
CA PHE A 384 -3.50 -15.29 4.88
C PHE A 384 -3.60 -13.79 4.59
N ASN A 385 -2.47 -13.08 4.76
CA ASN A 385 -2.37 -11.62 4.72
C ASN A 385 -3.47 -10.96 5.54
N TYR A 386 -3.54 -11.27 6.83
CA TYR A 386 -4.50 -10.62 7.71
C TYR A 386 -4.42 -9.09 7.57
N TYR A 387 -5.59 -8.48 7.39
CA TYR A 387 -5.77 -7.04 7.27
C TYR A 387 -7.14 -6.67 7.80
N ARG A 388 -7.19 -5.70 8.70
CA ARG A 388 -8.43 -5.09 9.17
C ARG A 388 -8.51 -3.65 8.70
N GLY A 389 -9.48 -3.36 7.84
CA GLY A 389 -9.67 -1.99 7.31
C GLY A 389 -10.37 -1.93 5.96
N ASN A 390 -11.05 -3.02 5.56
CA ASN A 390 -11.63 -3.14 4.23
C ASN A 390 -12.83 -2.21 4.07
N VAL A 391 -12.75 -1.32 3.08
CA VAL A 391 -13.87 -0.50 2.60
C VAL A 391 -13.98 -0.73 1.10
N TYR A 392 -15.08 -1.35 0.68
CA TYR A 392 -15.28 -1.69 -0.73
C TYR A 392 -16.06 -0.59 -1.43
N MET A 393 -15.40 0.06 -2.39
CA MET A 393 -15.97 1.10 -3.22
C MET A 393 -16.06 0.61 -4.68
N LYS A 394 -16.96 1.22 -5.46
CA LYS A 394 -17.04 1.06 -6.91
C LYS A 394 -16.88 2.40 -7.61
N ASN A 395 -16.43 2.35 -8.86
CA ASN A 395 -16.33 3.54 -9.69
C ASN A 395 -17.73 4.09 -9.98
N LYS A 396 -17.92 5.39 -9.79
CA LYS A 396 -19.14 6.10 -10.15
C LYS A 396 -19.20 6.18 -11.68
N ILE A 397 -20.30 5.69 -12.24
CA ILE A 397 -20.56 5.70 -13.68
C ILE A 397 -21.56 6.83 -13.95
N GLY A 398 -21.21 7.74 -14.86
CA GLY A 398 -22.08 8.84 -15.29
C GLY A 398 -23.22 8.36 -16.20
N GLU A 399 -24.14 9.26 -16.54
CA GLU A 399 -25.26 8.97 -17.43
C GLU A 399 -24.82 8.51 -18.83
N ASP A 400 -23.61 8.87 -19.24
CA ASP A 400 -22.98 8.48 -20.51
C ASP A 400 -22.37 7.07 -20.49
N GLY A 401 -22.48 6.35 -19.37
CA GLY A 401 -21.93 5.01 -19.18
C GLY A 401 -20.41 4.98 -18.99
N LYS A 402 -19.75 6.14 -18.81
CA LYS A 402 -18.31 6.22 -18.53
C LYS A 402 -18.05 6.53 -17.06
N VAL A 403 -16.81 6.29 -16.63
CA VAL A 403 -16.39 6.67 -15.27
C VAL A 403 -16.37 8.19 -15.12
N GLU A 404 -16.95 8.67 -14.02
CA GLU A 404 -16.96 10.08 -13.66
C GLU A 404 -15.62 10.47 -13.01
N LEU A 405 -14.99 11.52 -13.51
CA LEU A 405 -13.77 12.07 -12.93
C LEU A 405 -14.11 13.19 -11.95
N VAL A 406 -13.31 13.28 -10.89
CA VAL A 406 -13.37 14.37 -9.93
C VAL A 406 -12.82 15.64 -10.59
N THR A 407 -13.56 16.74 -10.46
CA THR A 407 -13.18 18.07 -10.95
C THR A 407 -13.02 19.03 -9.78
N ALA A 408 -12.60 20.27 -10.05
CA ALA A 408 -12.49 21.30 -9.03
C ALA A 408 -13.84 21.61 -8.37
N GLU A 409 -14.96 21.44 -9.09
CA GLU A 409 -16.30 21.70 -8.58
C GLU A 409 -16.88 20.50 -7.82
N THR A 410 -16.48 19.27 -8.15
CA THR A 410 -17.04 18.04 -7.56
C THR A 410 -16.19 17.40 -6.46
N GLN A 411 -15.00 17.93 -6.21
CA GLN A 411 -14.14 17.49 -5.12
C GLN A 411 -14.84 17.61 -3.76
N VAL A 412 -14.62 16.62 -2.91
CA VAL A 412 -15.23 16.53 -1.58
C VAL A 412 -14.14 16.77 -0.54
N PHE A 413 -14.40 17.69 0.38
CA PHE A 413 -13.55 17.93 1.54
C PHE A 413 -14.15 17.31 2.79
N ASP A 414 -13.28 16.81 3.67
CA ASP A 414 -13.62 16.34 5.01
C ASP A 414 -12.99 17.26 6.05
N THR A 415 -13.63 17.38 7.21
CA THR A 415 -13.10 18.15 8.33
C THR A 415 -12.68 17.19 9.44
N LEU A 416 -11.38 17.11 9.68
CA LEU A 416 -10.80 16.24 10.70
C LEU A 416 -11.20 16.67 12.12
N SER A 417 -11.03 15.81 13.12
CA SER A 417 -11.41 16.12 14.51
C SER A 417 -10.59 17.27 15.11
N ASN A 418 -9.40 17.53 14.57
CA ASN A 418 -8.57 18.68 14.90
C ASN A 418 -9.00 19.99 14.20
N GLY A 419 -10.00 19.93 13.31
CA GLY A 419 -10.54 21.04 12.52
C GLY A 419 -9.82 21.33 11.22
N LYS A 420 -8.82 20.53 10.86
CA LYS A 420 -8.13 20.65 9.57
C LYS A 420 -9.00 20.11 8.45
N ILE A 421 -9.09 20.87 7.36
CA ILE A 421 -9.81 20.46 6.15
C ILE A 421 -8.86 19.65 5.27
N VAL A 422 -9.31 18.49 4.80
CA VAL A 422 -8.55 17.60 3.90
C VAL A 422 -9.40 17.23 2.70
N ALA A 423 -8.78 17.15 1.53
CA ALA A 423 -9.45 16.63 0.34
C ALA A 423 -9.62 15.11 0.48
N ARG A 424 -10.82 14.59 0.25
CA ARG A 424 -11.09 13.14 0.18
C ARG A 424 -10.68 12.56 -1.16
N ASN A 425 -10.81 13.36 -2.20
CA ASN A 425 -10.47 13.00 -3.57
C ASN A 425 -9.86 14.21 -4.27
N MET A 426 -8.96 13.94 -5.20
CA MET A 426 -8.21 14.94 -5.92
C MET A 426 -8.74 15.08 -7.34
N PRO A 427 -8.73 16.28 -7.95
CA PRO A 427 -9.10 16.43 -9.35
C PRO A 427 -8.29 15.50 -10.27
N GLY A 428 -8.99 14.88 -11.22
CA GLY A 428 -8.43 13.87 -12.13
C GLY A 428 -8.48 12.42 -11.62
N GLN A 429 -8.82 12.18 -10.35
CA GLN A 429 -9.14 10.85 -9.85
C GLN A 429 -10.54 10.40 -10.29
N ILE A 430 -10.81 9.10 -10.23
CA ILE A 430 -12.17 8.58 -10.46
C ILE A 430 -13.01 8.85 -9.22
N SER A 431 -14.22 9.38 -9.40
CA SER A 431 -15.21 9.45 -8.33
C SER A 431 -15.67 8.04 -7.96
N GLN A 432 -15.67 7.72 -6.67
CA GLN A 432 -16.09 6.42 -6.17
C GLN A 432 -17.34 6.54 -5.29
N VAL A 433 -18.15 5.49 -5.29
CA VAL A 433 -19.33 5.35 -4.43
C VAL A 433 -19.26 4.01 -3.69
N PRO A 434 -19.87 3.89 -2.50
CA PRO A 434 -20.01 2.60 -1.82
C PRO A 434 -20.64 1.55 -2.75
N VAL A 435 -20.18 0.30 -2.63
CA VAL A 435 -20.89 -0.84 -3.27
C VAL A 435 -22.31 -0.94 -2.71
N ASP A 436 -23.26 -1.27 -3.58
CA ASP A 436 -24.68 -1.37 -3.24
C ASP A 436 -25.16 -2.82 -3.27
N ASP A 437 -26.44 -3.00 -2.96
CA ASP A 437 -27.07 -4.32 -2.85
C ASP A 437 -26.99 -5.12 -4.15
N LYS A 438 -26.88 -4.48 -5.32
CA LYS A 438 -26.73 -5.21 -6.59
C LYS A 438 -25.37 -5.89 -6.69
N GLU A 439 -24.33 -5.30 -6.08
CA GLU A 439 -23.02 -5.94 -6.03
C GLU A 439 -22.91 -6.97 -4.91
N THR A 440 -23.62 -6.79 -3.80
CA THR A 440 -23.55 -7.67 -2.62
C THR A 440 -24.59 -8.79 -2.64
N TYR A 441 -25.62 -8.72 -3.49
CA TYR A 441 -26.65 -9.75 -3.58
C TYR A 441 -26.07 -11.14 -3.88
N LEU A 442 -26.34 -12.10 -3.00
CA LEU A 442 -25.82 -13.48 -3.04
C LEU A 442 -24.29 -13.61 -3.04
N ARG A 443 -23.59 -12.56 -2.65
CA ARG A 443 -22.15 -12.57 -2.48
C ARG A 443 -21.80 -13.25 -1.16
N GLN A 444 -20.88 -14.21 -1.18
CA GLN A 444 -20.49 -14.96 0.02
C GLN A 444 -19.33 -14.34 0.79
N ASN A 445 -18.53 -13.48 0.16
CA ASN A 445 -17.33 -12.91 0.76
C ASN A 445 -17.56 -11.58 1.51
N PHE A 446 -18.58 -10.79 1.16
CA PHE A 446 -19.00 -9.62 1.92
C PHE A 446 -20.43 -9.21 1.55
N ASP A 447 -21.12 -8.54 2.47
CA ASP A 447 -22.53 -8.14 2.37
C ASP A 447 -22.73 -6.60 2.40
N LYS A 448 -21.75 -5.84 2.89
CA LYS A 448 -21.77 -4.37 2.97
C LYS A 448 -20.48 -3.73 2.44
N SER A 449 -20.53 -2.41 2.21
CA SER A 449 -19.37 -1.64 1.74
C SER A 449 -18.30 -1.44 2.83
N ASP A 450 -18.67 -0.94 4.00
CA ASP A 450 -17.72 -0.69 5.11
C ASP A 450 -17.63 -1.92 6.02
N ASN A 451 -16.46 -2.55 6.02
CA ASN A 451 -16.16 -3.77 6.79
C ASN A 451 -15.07 -3.53 7.84
N ARG A 452 -14.73 -2.27 8.14
CA ARG A 452 -13.70 -1.94 9.15
C ARG A 452 -14.03 -2.52 10.53
N ASN A 453 -15.31 -2.60 10.86
CA ASN A 453 -15.84 -3.12 12.12
C ASN A 453 -16.43 -4.53 12.05
N TYR A 454 -16.14 -5.27 10.98
CA TYR A 454 -16.64 -6.64 10.81
C TYR A 454 -16.32 -7.51 12.03
N ARG A 455 -17.36 -8.14 12.61
CA ARG A 455 -17.34 -8.98 13.81
C ARG A 455 -16.79 -8.32 15.08
N ASP A 456 -16.49 -7.03 15.04
CA ASP A 456 -15.85 -6.31 16.14
C ASP A 456 -16.12 -4.80 16.02
N GLY A 457 -17.37 -4.45 16.37
CA GLY A 457 -17.90 -3.09 16.40
C GLY A 457 -19.17 -2.93 15.55
N ASP A 458 -19.53 -3.93 14.76
CA ASP A 458 -20.80 -4.00 14.04
C ASP A 458 -22.01 -4.31 14.95
N LYS A 459 -23.22 -4.13 14.41
CA LYS A 459 -24.47 -4.37 15.16
C LYS A 459 -24.59 -5.81 15.66
N GLN A 460 -24.09 -6.77 14.88
CA GLN A 460 -24.14 -8.21 15.18
C GLN A 460 -23.25 -8.61 16.35
N SER A 461 -22.10 -7.96 16.53
CA SER A 461 -21.21 -8.19 17.67
C SER A 461 -21.69 -7.53 18.97
N THR A 462 -22.73 -6.69 18.93
CA THR A 462 -23.27 -6.07 20.15
C THR A 462 -24.11 -7.04 20.98
N ARG A 463 -24.04 -6.93 22.31
CA ARG A 463 -24.95 -7.64 23.24
C ARG A 463 -26.44 -7.30 23.06
N TYR A 464 -26.73 -6.24 22.31
CA TYR A 464 -28.09 -5.76 22.04
C TYR A 464 -28.64 -6.29 20.72
N PHE A 465 -27.87 -7.11 20.00
CA PHE A 465 -28.30 -7.75 18.78
C PHE A 465 -29.50 -8.65 19.05
N LYS A 466 -30.58 -8.44 18.28
CA LYS A 466 -31.80 -9.26 18.33
C LYS A 466 -31.89 -10.08 17.06
N PHE A 467 -31.77 -11.40 17.20
CA PHE A 467 -31.93 -12.34 16.09
C PHE A 467 -33.33 -12.20 15.46
N GLY A 468 -33.40 -11.86 14.18
CA GLY A 468 -34.66 -11.67 13.43
C GLY A 468 -35.04 -10.22 13.10
N ASN A 469 -34.35 -9.22 13.64
CA ASN A 469 -34.47 -7.85 13.12
C ASN A 469 -33.65 -7.73 11.83
N SER A 470 -34.27 -7.27 10.73
CA SER A 470 -33.53 -6.91 9.52
C SER A 470 -32.51 -5.81 9.83
N GLU A 471 -31.33 -5.91 9.24
CA GLU A 471 -30.34 -4.83 9.30
C GLU A 471 -30.83 -3.56 8.60
N GLU A 472 -31.81 -3.70 7.70
CA GLU A 472 -32.41 -2.65 6.87
C GLU A 472 -33.50 -1.81 7.57
N GLY A 473 -33.90 -2.15 8.80
CA GLY A 473 -34.98 -1.45 9.51
C GLY A 473 -34.47 -0.32 10.41
N ASP A 474 -34.28 0.87 9.81
CA ASP A 474 -34.40 2.23 10.36
C ASP A 474 -33.34 3.15 9.72
N GLU A 475 -33.75 4.34 9.27
CA GLU A 475 -33.01 5.34 8.45
C GLU A 475 -31.62 5.81 8.95
N LYS A 476 -31.06 5.20 10.00
CA LYS A 476 -29.63 5.27 10.31
C LYS A 476 -29.23 3.94 10.94
N GLY A 477 -28.55 3.06 10.20
CA GLY A 477 -27.87 1.86 10.73
C GLY A 477 -26.79 2.12 11.81
N LYS A 478 -26.88 3.24 12.53
CA LYS A 478 -26.05 3.63 13.66
C LYS A 478 -26.70 3.14 14.95
N LEU A 479 -25.95 2.33 15.69
CA LEU A 479 -26.28 1.99 17.08
C LEU A 479 -26.45 3.26 17.90
N ARG A 480 -27.40 3.26 18.84
CA ARG A 480 -27.48 4.31 19.87
C ARG A 480 -26.18 4.34 20.66
N ASP A 481 -25.81 5.50 21.19
CA ASP A 481 -24.53 5.69 21.91
C ASP A 481 -24.32 4.68 23.04
N ASP A 482 -25.38 4.31 23.76
CA ASP A 482 -25.41 3.33 24.86
C ASP A 482 -25.38 1.86 24.38
N GLN A 483 -25.54 1.63 23.07
CA GLN A 483 -25.56 0.32 22.43
C GLN A 483 -24.31 0.00 21.62
N ARG A 484 -23.40 0.97 21.47
CA ARG A 484 -22.12 0.77 20.77
C ARG A 484 -21.27 -0.25 21.53
N MET A 485 -20.50 -1.04 20.79
CA MET A 485 -19.52 -1.95 21.39
C MET A 485 -18.41 -1.18 22.11
N TYR A 486 -17.91 -0.11 21.46
CA TYR A 486 -16.87 0.76 22.00
C TYR A 486 -17.46 2.12 22.40
N ASP A 487 -17.34 2.46 23.68
CA ASP A 487 -17.77 3.76 24.22
C ASP A 487 -16.66 4.82 24.08
N SER A 488 -16.35 5.17 22.82
CA SER A 488 -15.33 6.16 22.48
C SER A 488 -15.88 7.58 22.33
N PRO A 489 -15.02 8.61 22.59
CA PRO A 489 -15.39 10.01 22.44
C PRO A 489 -15.92 10.32 21.05
N GLN A 490 -17.01 11.10 20.99
CA GLN A 490 -17.54 11.63 19.74
C GLN A 490 -17.18 13.11 19.61
N HIS A 491 -16.11 13.37 18.88
CA HIS A 491 -15.77 14.71 18.45
C HIS A 491 -16.36 14.96 17.06
N ASN A 492 -17.01 16.10 16.89
CA ASN A 492 -17.45 16.54 15.57
C ASN A 492 -17.05 18.00 15.37
N VAL A 493 -16.49 18.29 14.20
CA VAL A 493 -16.21 19.65 13.77
C VAL A 493 -17.08 19.92 12.56
N SER A 494 -17.95 20.92 12.65
CA SER A 494 -18.78 21.36 11.55
C SER A 494 -18.52 22.83 11.26
N THR A 495 -18.63 23.24 10.00
CA THR A 495 -18.59 24.65 9.60
C THR A 495 -20.00 25.23 9.61
N ASP A 496 -20.20 26.40 10.21
CA ASP A 496 -21.45 27.14 10.08
C ASP A 496 -21.59 27.79 8.69
N SER A 497 -22.74 28.39 8.39
CA SER A 497 -23.02 29.08 7.13
C SER A 497 -22.19 30.35 6.92
N LEU A 498 -21.46 30.81 7.94
CA LEU A 498 -20.54 31.95 7.91
C LEU A 498 -19.07 31.50 7.84
N GLY A 499 -18.80 30.20 7.74
CA GLY A 499 -17.46 29.63 7.67
C GLY A 499 -16.75 29.48 9.02
N ASN A 500 -17.41 29.74 10.15
CA ASN A 500 -16.81 29.51 11.47
C ASN A 500 -16.87 28.02 11.84
N MET A 501 -15.77 27.52 12.41
CA MET A 501 -15.70 26.15 12.92
C MET A 501 -16.46 26.02 14.24
N ILE A 502 -17.55 25.27 14.24
CA ILE A 502 -18.24 24.80 15.42
C ILE A 502 -17.58 23.49 15.88
N LYS A 503 -16.80 23.57 16.96
CA LYS A 503 -16.15 22.42 17.59
C LYS A 503 -17.06 21.82 18.65
N LYS A 504 -17.61 20.64 18.38
CA LYS A 504 -18.35 19.85 19.37
C LYS A 504 -17.39 18.90 20.07
N TYR A 505 -17.01 19.28 21.28
CA TYR A 505 -16.26 18.40 22.18
C TYR A 505 -17.21 17.45 22.88
N ASP A 506 -16.83 16.18 22.97
CA ASP A 506 -17.45 15.25 23.89
C ASP A 506 -17.11 15.69 25.32
N LYS A 507 -18.11 16.14 26.08
CA LYS A 507 -17.97 16.56 27.48
C LYS A 507 -18.30 15.42 28.47
N SER A 508 -18.55 14.22 27.97
CA SER A 508 -18.87 13.08 28.82
C SER A 508 -17.62 12.59 29.57
N ASN A 509 -17.68 12.62 30.90
CA ASN A 509 -16.65 12.01 31.75
C ASN A 509 -16.79 10.49 31.87
N LYS A 510 -17.71 9.88 31.11
CA LYS A 510 -18.05 8.45 31.22
C LYS A 510 -17.47 7.58 30.09
N ARG A 511 -16.83 8.18 29.07
CA ARG A 511 -16.23 7.43 27.95
C ARG A 511 -15.11 6.53 28.47
N THR A 512 -15.15 5.25 28.10
CA THR A 512 -14.28 4.22 28.69
C THR A 512 -13.16 3.75 27.78
N THR A 513 -13.20 4.09 26.48
CA THR A 513 -12.22 3.62 25.50
C THR A 513 -11.90 4.68 24.46
N LEU A 514 -10.73 4.60 23.84
CA LEU A 514 -10.36 5.42 22.68
C LEU A 514 -10.57 4.67 21.35
N VAL A 515 -10.96 3.39 21.38
CA VAL A 515 -11.08 2.54 20.19
C VAL A 515 -12.34 2.88 19.38
N ASN A 516 -12.18 3.00 18.06
CA ASN A 516 -13.26 3.14 17.07
C ASN A 516 -12.75 2.76 15.66
N ASP A 517 -13.54 3.03 14.61
CA ASP A 517 -13.24 2.67 13.21
C ASP A 517 -12.21 3.59 12.54
N ASP A 518 -11.82 4.68 13.22
CA ASP A 518 -10.89 5.72 12.78
C ASP A 518 -9.60 5.71 13.63
N VAL A 519 -9.42 4.72 14.49
CA VAL A 519 -8.15 4.44 15.17
C VAL A 519 -7.33 3.47 14.33
N ARG A 520 -6.05 3.80 14.14
CA ARG A 520 -5.12 3.02 13.31
C ARG A 520 -3.97 2.47 14.15
N VAL A 521 -3.43 1.35 13.69
CA VAL A 521 -2.25 0.74 14.29
C VAL A 521 -1.00 1.50 13.82
N TYR A 522 -0.03 1.64 14.71
CA TYR A 522 1.33 2.00 14.34
C TYR A 522 2.31 1.05 15.04
N LYS A 523 3.43 0.75 14.37
CA LYS A 523 4.38 -0.30 14.74
C LYS A 523 5.79 0.27 14.86
N GLY A 524 6.68 -0.48 15.52
CA GLY A 524 8.04 -0.05 15.79
C GLY A 524 8.17 0.96 16.92
N GLY A 525 9.40 1.14 17.38
CA GLY A 525 9.77 2.15 18.38
C GLY A 525 10.30 3.41 17.71
N SER A 526 10.20 4.54 18.39
CA SER A 526 10.77 5.81 17.96
C SER A 526 11.93 6.28 18.84
N TRP A 527 12.57 7.38 18.46
CA TRP A 527 13.54 8.11 19.28
C TRP A 527 13.02 8.50 20.68
N ARG A 528 11.69 8.54 20.89
CA ARG A 528 11.07 8.80 22.21
C ARG A 528 10.89 7.54 23.06
N ASP A 529 10.92 6.37 22.42
CA ASP A 529 10.51 5.13 23.02
C ASP A 529 11.67 4.37 23.66
N ARG A 530 11.35 3.60 24.70
CA ARG A 530 12.28 2.67 25.34
C ARG A 530 12.51 1.44 24.47
N ALA A 531 13.61 0.73 24.73
CA ALA A 531 13.97 -0.53 24.07
C ALA A 531 12.86 -1.60 24.02
N TYR A 532 11.86 -1.52 24.92
CA TYR A 532 10.69 -2.41 24.90
C TYR A 532 9.86 -2.27 23.61
N TRP A 533 9.72 -1.06 23.09
CA TRP A 533 8.90 -0.75 21.91
C TRP A 533 9.61 -1.01 20.59
N LEU A 534 10.91 -1.32 20.62
CA LEU A 534 11.66 -1.71 19.42
C LEU A 534 11.36 -3.14 18.97
N ASP A 535 10.68 -3.92 19.81
CA ASP A 535 10.22 -5.26 19.46
C ASP A 535 9.09 -5.16 18.41
N PRO A 536 9.25 -5.76 17.22
CA PRO A 536 8.24 -5.70 16.16
C PRO A 536 6.86 -6.22 16.57
N ALA A 537 6.79 -7.14 17.53
CA ALA A 537 5.53 -7.73 18.01
C ALA A 537 4.66 -6.74 18.79
N GLN A 538 5.20 -5.61 19.23
CA GLN A 538 4.46 -4.61 19.99
C GLN A 538 3.38 -3.97 19.13
N ARG A 539 2.21 -3.72 19.72
CA ARG A 539 1.08 -3.06 19.05
C ARG A 539 0.67 -1.82 19.81
N ARG A 540 0.63 -0.70 19.10
CA ARG A 540 0.11 0.57 19.60
C ARG A 540 -0.85 1.15 18.59
N TYR A 541 -1.65 2.11 19.05
CA TYR A 541 -2.69 2.69 18.24
C TYR A 541 -2.83 4.17 18.50
N PHE A 542 -3.29 4.90 17.49
CA PHE A 542 -3.52 6.32 17.58
C PHE A 542 -4.62 6.73 16.59
N PRO A 543 -5.38 7.80 16.86
CA PRO A 543 -6.40 8.28 15.92
C PRO A 543 -5.76 8.68 14.57
N GLN A 544 -6.40 8.30 13.47
CA GLN A 544 -5.85 8.43 12.11
C GLN A 544 -5.58 9.88 11.67
N ASP A 545 -6.20 10.85 12.33
CA ASP A 545 -6.18 12.27 11.96
C ASP A 545 -5.22 13.12 12.80
N ILE A 546 -4.63 12.55 13.85
CA ILE A 546 -3.65 13.21 14.71
C ILE A 546 -2.22 12.90 14.24
N ALA A 547 -1.39 13.94 14.19
CA ALA A 547 0.03 13.86 13.88
C ALA A 547 0.89 13.95 15.14
N THR A 548 2.08 13.35 15.10
CA THR A 548 3.07 13.41 16.19
C THR A 548 4.47 13.64 15.63
N ASP A 549 5.42 13.97 16.50
CA ASP A 549 6.83 14.17 16.16
C ASP A 549 7.67 12.88 16.15
N TYR A 550 7.02 11.73 16.32
CA TYR A 550 7.69 10.43 16.45
C TYR A 550 7.05 9.31 15.62
N ILE A 551 5.94 9.59 14.93
CA ILE A 551 5.31 8.65 13.98
C ILE A 551 5.54 9.18 12.56
N GLY A 552 6.24 8.37 11.75
CA GLY A 552 6.38 8.51 10.31
C GLY A 552 5.65 7.36 9.60
N PHE A 553 6.11 7.03 8.39
CA PHE A 553 5.56 5.92 7.62
C PHE A 553 6.52 5.47 6.52
N ARG A 554 6.24 4.30 5.96
CA ARG A 554 6.85 3.79 4.73
C ARG A 554 5.80 3.15 3.85
N CYS A 555 6.06 3.01 2.54
CA CYS A 555 5.12 2.37 1.63
C CYS A 555 5.48 0.91 1.37
N ALA A 556 4.47 0.15 0.99
CA ALA A 556 4.55 -1.20 0.46
C ALA A 556 3.77 -1.31 -0.86
N MET A 557 4.11 -2.30 -1.66
CA MET A 557 3.47 -2.63 -2.93
C MET A 557 3.35 -4.14 -3.07
N SER A 558 2.15 -4.62 -3.37
CA SER A 558 1.91 -6.04 -3.59
C SER A 558 2.74 -6.56 -4.77
N ARG A 559 3.32 -7.76 -4.64
CA ARG A 559 3.99 -8.42 -5.76
C ARG A 559 2.96 -9.18 -6.60
N VAL A 560 3.02 -9.01 -7.90
CA VAL A 560 2.23 -9.78 -8.86
C VAL A 560 3.08 -10.88 -9.50
N GLY A 561 2.49 -12.07 -9.65
CA GLY A 561 3.15 -13.23 -10.23
C GLY A 561 3.77 -14.16 -9.19
N PRO A 562 4.89 -14.86 -9.51
CA PRO A 562 5.41 -15.93 -8.66
C PRO A 562 6.00 -15.38 -7.35
N LYS A 563 5.91 -16.17 -6.28
CA LYS A 563 6.46 -15.89 -4.95
C LYS A 563 7.91 -15.37 -4.99
N ALA A 564 8.79 -16.05 -5.72
CA ALA A 564 10.20 -15.68 -5.84
C ALA A 564 10.65 -15.60 -7.32
N ASP A 565 11.63 -14.74 -7.61
CA ASP A 565 12.24 -14.62 -8.94
C ASP A 565 13.04 -15.87 -9.33
N LYS A 566 13.60 -16.57 -8.34
CA LYS A 566 14.39 -17.79 -8.53
C LYS A 566 14.04 -18.80 -7.46
N LYS A 567 13.96 -20.07 -7.84
CA LYS A 567 13.88 -21.17 -6.86
C LYS A 567 15.22 -21.27 -6.14
N LYS A 568 15.26 -20.91 -4.86
CA LYS A 568 16.43 -21.17 -4.01
C LYS A 568 16.56 -22.68 -3.84
N ARG A 569 17.77 -23.22 -4.08
CA ARG A 569 18.06 -24.62 -3.74
C ARG A 569 18.19 -24.73 -2.22
N PRO A 570 17.68 -25.80 -1.58
CA PRO A 570 17.97 -26.03 -0.17
C PRO A 570 19.49 -26.03 0.01
N ARG A 571 19.99 -25.20 0.92
CA ARG A 571 21.37 -25.29 1.39
C ARG A 571 21.36 -26.38 2.44
N ASN A 572 22.01 -27.50 2.15
CA ASN A 572 22.25 -28.59 3.11
C ASN A 572 23.27 -28.16 4.15
#